data_AF-A0A2W4VZG9-F1
#
_entry.id   AF-A0A2W4VZG9-F1
#
_cell.length_a   1.000
_cell.length_b   1.000
_cell.length_c   1.000
_cell.angle_alpha   90.00
_cell.angle_beta   90.00
_cell.angle_gamma   90.00
#
_symmetry.space_group_name_H-M   'P 1'
#
loop_
_entity.id
_entity.type
_entity.pdbx_description
1 polymer ?
#
loop_
_entity_poly.entity_id
_entity_poly.type
_entity_poly.pdbx_seq_one_letter_code
_entity_poly.pdbx_strand_id
1 'polypeptide(L)'
;MRYLLLVILIILPSLVGVTIFGYYALMDWDALQKAYNHFVDVTKSSANLETLFVAEAQQNIHRINLFADGVWTLLSVIIGAIGLHGVCTIPKKSNSTALEKSHRSY
;
A
#
# COMPACT_ATOMS: atom_id res chain seq x y z
N MET A 1 -20.32 -11.94 12.90
CA MET A 1 -20.12 -10.47 12.87
C MET A 1 -18.65 -10.07 12.85
N ARG A 2 -17.79 -10.54 13.78
CA ARG A 2 -16.33 -10.24 13.77
C ARG A 2 -15.63 -10.45 12.41
N TYR A 3 -15.91 -11.56 11.73
CA TYR A 3 -15.38 -11.82 10.38
C TYR A 3 -15.75 -10.71 9.38
N LEU A 4 -17.05 -10.37 9.27
CA LEU A 4 -17.54 -9.32 8.37
C LEU A 4 -16.93 -7.95 8.70
N LEU A 5 -16.76 -7.64 9.98
CA LEU A 5 -16.12 -6.38 10.40
C LEU A 5 -14.66 -6.31 9.95
N LEU A 6 -13.88 -7.38 10.10
CA LEU A 6 -12.48 -7.41 9.65
C LEU A 6 -12.38 -7.29 8.13
N VAL A 7 -13.25 -7.98 7.39
CA VAL A 7 -13.23 -7.92 5.92
C VAL A 7 -13.59 -6.52 5.43
N ILE A 8 -14.67 -5.93 5.94
CA ILE A 8 -15.20 -4.66 5.43
C ILE A 8 -14.38 -3.46 5.90
N LEU A 9 -13.93 -3.44 7.16
CA LEU A 9 -13.27 -2.27 7.75
C LEU A 9 -11.75 -2.32 7.64
N ILE A 10 -11.15 -3.48 7.40
CA ILE A 10 -9.68 -3.62 7.34
C ILE A 10 -9.24 -4.12 5.97
N ILE A 11 -9.75 -5.27 5.53
CA ILE A 11 -9.23 -5.93 4.30
C ILE A 11 -9.61 -5.17 3.03
N LEU A 12 -10.88 -4.77 2.88
CA LEU A 12 -11.30 -4.00 1.71
C LEU A 12 -10.58 -2.65 1.59
N PRO A 13 -10.57 -1.78 2.62
CA PRO A 13 -9.90 -0.49 2.50
C PRO A 13 -8.38 -0.61 2.35
N SER A 14 -7.75 -1.62 2.97
CA SER A 14 -6.32 -1.87 2.72
C SER A 14 -6.04 -2.28 1.29
N LEU A 15 -6.86 -3.15 0.70
CA LEU A 15 -6.71 -3.54 -0.71
C LEU A 15 -6.85 -2.33 -1.64
N VAL A 16 -7.86 -1.49 -1.38
CA VAL A 16 -8.06 -0.24 -2.12
C VAL A 16 -6.84 0.68 -1.95
N GLY A 17 -6.33 0.85 -0.73
CA GLY A 17 -5.13 1.63 -0.44
C GLY A 17 -3.91 1.13 -1.24
N VAL A 18 -3.64 -0.18 -1.21
CA VAL A 18 -2.54 -0.78 -1.99
C VAL A 18 -2.68 -0.50 -3.48
N THR A 19 -3.90 -0.64 -4.03
CA THR A 19 -4.12 -0.39 -5.46
C THR A 19 -3.94 1.07 -5.85
N ILE A 20 -4.46 2.00 -5.04
CA ILE A 20 -4.39 3.44 -5.32
C ILE A 20 -2.95 3.93 -5.15
N PHE A 21 -2.35 3.73 -3.98
CA PHE A 21 -1.01 4.22 -3.68
C PHE A 21 0.05 3.51 -4.54
N GLY A 22 -0.13 2.21 -4.81
CA GLY A 22 0.77 1.47 -5.70
C GLY A 22 0.70 1.98 -7.14
N TYR A 23 -0.49 2.35 -7.63
CA TYR A 23 -0.65 2.96 -8.94
C TYR A 23 0.04 4.32 -9.03
N TYR A 24 -0.16 5.19 -8.04
CA TYR A 24 0.50 6.50 -8.00
C TYR A 24 2.03 6.38 -7.85
N ALA A 25 2.53 5.44 -7.04
CA ALA A 25 3.95 5.16 -6.95
C ALA A 25 4.56 4.76 -8.31
N LEU A 26 3.86 3.95 -9.11
CA LEU A 26 4.33 3.60 -10.47
C LEU A 26 4.30 4.80 -11.42
N MET A 27 3.28 5.66 -11.31
CA MET A 27 3.20 6.89 -12.10
C MET A 27 4.33 7.87 -11.76
N ASP A 28 4.60 8.07 -10.47
CA ASP A 28 5.67 8.92 -9.99
C ASP A 28 7.06 8.36 -10.28
N TRP A 29 7.20 7.02 -10.34
CA TRP A 29 8.43 6.38 -10.81
C TRP A 29 8.75 6.74 -12.26
N ASP A 30 7.76 6.71 -13.16
CA ASP A 30 7.94 7.11 -14.56
C ASP A 30 8.27 8.60 -14.69
N ALA A 31 7.59 9.46 -13.91
CA ALA A 31 7.89 10.89 -13.86
C ALA A 31 9.32 11.17 -13.35
N LEU A 32 9.76 10.44 -12.32
CA LEU A 32 11.12 10.53 -11.79
C LEU A 32 12.15 10.12 -12.84
N GLN A 33 11.91 9.06 -13.60
CA GLN A 33 12.83 8.61 -14.64
C GLN A 33 13.00 9.66 -15.74
N LYS A 34 11.91 10.33 -16.14
CA LYS A 34 11.94 11.44 -17.11
C LYS A 34 12.71 12.64 -16.57
N ALA A 35 12.43 13.06 -15.33
CA ALA A 35 13.16 14.14 -14.67
C ALA A 35 14.65 13.81 -14.53
N TYR A 36 14.98 12.54 -14.28
CA TYR A 36 16.36 12.08 -14.19
C TYR A 36 17.10 12.14 -15.53
N ASN A 37 16.47 11.67 -16.60
CA ASN A 37 17.06 11.77 -17.93
C ASN A 37 17.29 13.23 -18.34
N HIS A 38 16.33 14.13 -18.01
CA HIS A 38 16.49 15.56 -18.26
C HIS A 38 17.68 16.16 -17.50
N PHE A 39 17.85 15.84 -16.21
CA PHE A 39 19.01 16.26 -15.42
C PHE A 39 20.33 15.76 -16.03
N VAL A 40 20.38 14.50 -16.47
CA VAL A 40 21.57 13.94 -17.14
C VAL A 40 21.89 14.69 -18.44
N ASP A 41 20.89 15.11 -19.21
CA ASP A 41 21.11 15.89 -20.43
C ASP A 41 21.57 17.33 -20.13
N VAL A 42 21.03 17.95 -19.07
CA VAL A 42 21.44 19.28 -18.61
C VAL A 42 22.87 19.26 -18.04
N THR A 43 23.28 18.20 -17.34
CA THR A 43 24.66 18.04 -16.83
C THR A 43 25.69 17.83 -17.93
N LYS A 44 25.29 17.21 -19.06
CA LYS A 44 26.16 16.99 -20.24
C LYS A 44 26.28 18.22 -21.12
N SER A 45 25.23 19.03 -21.17
CA SER A 45 25.31 20.36 -21.78
C SER A 45 26.08 21.27 -20.81
N SER A 46 26.91 22.20 -21.29
CA SER A 46 27.53 23.22 -20.41
C SER A 46 26.48 24.25 -19.92
N ALA A 47 25.39 23.77 -19.34
CA ALA A 47 24.29 24.56 -18.84
C ALA A 47 24.71 25.34 -17.60
N ASN A 48 24.07 26.50 -17.39
CA ASN A 48 24.35 27.36 -16.26
C ASN A 48 24.02 26.64 -14.93
N LEU A 49 24.76 26.96 -13.87
CA LEU A 49 24.63 26.35 -12.54
C LEU A 49 23.20 26.47 -11.98
N GLU A 50 22.50 27.57 -12.30
CA GLU A 50 21.10 27.79 -11.94
C GLU A 50 20.17 26.73 -12.55
N THR A 51 20.36 26.39 -13.83
CA THR A 51 19.58 25.36 -14.52
C THR A 51 19.83 23.98 -13.92
N LEU A 52 21.05 23.72 -13.48
CA LEU A 52 21.44 22.49 -12.80
C LEU A 52 20.71 22.33 -11.45
N PHE A 53 20.68 23.39 -10.64
CA PHE A 53 19.99 23.39 -9.34
C PHE A 53 18.48 23.22 -9.49
N VAL A 54 17.86 23.88 -10.47
CA VAL A 54 16.42 23.72 -10.74
C VAL A 54 16.09 22.29 -11.13
N ALA A 55 16.88 21.69 -12.03
CA ALA A 55 16.69 20.31 -12.46
C ALA A 55 16.88 19.31 -11.31
N GLU A 56 17.88 19.52 -10.44
CA GLU A 56 18.10 18.70 -9.24
C GLU A 56 16.92 18.79 -8.25
N ALA A 57 16.43 20.01 -7.98
CA ALA A 57 15.27 20.22 -7.11
C ALA A 57 14.03 19.49 -7.63
N GLN A 58 13.81 19.53 -8.95
CA GLN A 58 12.68 18.86 -9.60
C GLN A 58 12.74 17.32 -9.46
N GLN A 59 13.92 16.72 -9.62
CA GLN A 59 14.10 15.28 -9.35
C GLN A 59 13.80 14.94 -7.89
N ASN A 60 14.27 15.75 -6.95
CA ASN A 60 14.08 15.48 -5.52
C ASN A 60 12.61 15.53 -5.10
N ILE A 61 11.80 16.41 -5.70
CA ILE A 61 10.34 16.43 -5.49
C ILE A 61 9.72 15.08 -5.90
N HIS A 62 10.04 14.59 -7.10
CA HIS A 62 9.51 13.30 -7.57
C HIS A 62 9.98 12.12 -6.71
N ARG A 63 11.21 12.15 -6.19
CA ARG A 63 11.71 11.12 -5.25
C ARG A 63 10.94 11.12 -3.93
N ILE A 64 10.61 12.29 -3.39
CA ILE A 64 9.87 12.41 -2.13
C ILE A 64 8.44 11.91 -2.30
N ASN A 65 7.77 12.29 -3.40
CA ASN A 65 6.40 11.83 -3.66
C ASN A 65 6.34 10.31 -3.84
N LEU A 66 7.23 9.77 -4.67
CA LEU A 66 7.38 8.32 -4.85
C LEU A 66 7.65 7.60 -3.52
N PHE A 67 8.48 8.17 -2.65
CA PHE A 67 8.74 7.59 -1.33
C PHE A 67 7.48 7.61 -0.45
N ALA A 68 6.74 8.72 -0.45
CA ALA A 68 5.50 8.83 0.32
C ALA A 68 4.45 7.81 -0.16
N ASP A 69 4.27 7.67 -1.47
CA ASP A 69 3.34 6.69 -2.05
C ASP A 69 3.80 5.25 -1.80
N GLY A 70 5.11 5.00 -1.86
CA GLY A 70 5.69 3.71 -1.49
C GLY A 70 5.44 3.33 -0.03
N VAL A 71 5.63 4.28 0.90
CA VAL A 71 5.35 4.08 2.33
C VAL A 71 3.87 3.84 2.58
N TRP A 72 2.98 4.61 1.94
CA TRP A 72 1.53 4.43 2.05
C TRP A 72 1.04 3.09 1.49
N THR A 73 1.65 2.64 0.38
CA THR A 73 1.41 1.31 -0.18
C THR A 73 1.81 0.23 0.81
N LEU A 74 3.01 0.31 1.38
CA LEU A 74 3.52 -0.68 2.34
C LEU A 74 2.66 -0.72 3.61
N LEU A 75 2.29 0.45 4.14
CA LEU A 75 1.41 0.55 5.30
C LEU A 75 0.06 -0.11 5.04
N SER A 76 -0.52 0.09 3.86
CA SER A 76 -1.77 -0.54 3.44
C SER A 76 -1.62 -2.07 3.39
N VAL A 77 -0.50 -2.60 2.87
CA VAL A 77 -0.21 -4.05 2.89
C VAL A 77 -0.14 -4.59 4.31
N ILE A 78 0.58 -3.91 5.22
CA ILE A 78 0.72 -4.34 6.62
C ILE A 78 -0.65 -4.40 7.31
N ILE A 79 -1.47 -3.37 7.15
CA ILE A 79 -2.82 -3.32 7.73
C ILE A 79 -3.69 -4.48 7.17
N GLY A 80 -3.63 -4.72 5.86
CA GLY A 80 -4.33 -5.83 5.23
C GLY A 80 -3.89 -7.20 5.74
N ALA A 81 -2.58 -7.39 5.94
CA ALA A 81 -2.01 -8.62 6.49
C ALA A 81 -2.48 -8.87 7.94
N ILE A 82 -2.56 -7.83 8.78
CA ILE A 82 -3.11 -7.92 10.13
C ILE A 82 -4.60 -8.31 10.09
N GLY A 83 -5.38 -7.69 9.21
CA GLY A 83 -6.79 -8.02 9.01
C GLY A 83 -6.99 -9.48 8.59
N LEU A 84 -6.18 -9.95 7.64
CA LEU A 84 -6.19 -11.33 7.16
C LEU A 84 -5.80 -12.32 8.27
N HIS A 85 -4.74 -12.04 9.02
CA HIS A 85 -4.33 -12.86 10.16
C HIS A 85 -5.43 -12.92 11.23
N GLY A 86 -6.10 -11.79 11.51
CA GLY A 86 -7.26 -11.73 12.40
C GLY A 86 -8.42 -12.61 11.93
N VAL A 87 -8.66 -12.70 10.62
CA VAL A 87 -9.66 -13.59 10.04
C VAL A 87 -9.26 -15.07 10.21
N CYS A 88 -8.00 -15.41 9.90
CA CYS A 88 -7.48 -16.79 10.00
C CYS A 88 -7.47 -17.35 11.43
N THR A 89 -7.39 -16.48 12.44
CA THR A 89 -7.33 -16.87 13.86
C THR A 89 -8.70 -16.94 14.55
N ILE A 90 -9.80 -16.60 13.86
CA ILE A 90 -11.14 -16.75 14.44
C ILE A 90 -11.46 -18.24 14.61
N PRO A 91 -11.72 -18.73 15.85
CA PRO A 91 -12.07 -20.12 16.06
C PRO A 91 -13.40 -20.45 15.38
N LYS A 92 -13.41 -21.52 14.59
CA LYS A 92 -14.64 -22.06 14.01
C LYS A 92 -15.53 -22.51 15.17
N LYS A 93 -16.74 -21.96 15.28
CA LYS A 93 -17.72 -22.38 16.29
C LYS A 93 -17.97 -23.88 16.12
N SER A 94 -17.40 -24.69 17.01
CA SER A 94 -17.62 -26.14 17.04
C SER A 94 -19.09 -26.40 17.37
N ASN A 95 -19.75 -27.26 16.59
CA ASN A 95 -21.17 -27.62 16.71
C ASN A 95 -21.47 -28.45 17.98
N SER A 96 -20.86 -28.15 19.12
CA SER A 96 -21.05 -28.89 20.37
C SER A 96 -22.48 -28.79 20.92
N THR A 97 -23.22 -27.75 20.53
CA THR A 97 -24.64 -27.58 20.90
C THR A 97 -25.60 -28.51 20.14
N ALA A 98 -25.16 -29.18 19.06
CA ALA A 98 -25.96 -30.19 18.38
C ALA A 98 -25.94 -31.54 19.12
N LEU A 99 -24.80 -31.90 19.73
CA LEU A 99 -24.65 -33.16 20.48
C LEU A 99 -25.28 -33.08 21.88
N GLU A 100 -25.26 -31.91 22.51
CA GLU A 100 -25.87 -31.74 23.83
C GLU A 100 -27.41 -31.79 23.79
N LYS A 101 -28.03 -31.32 22.70
CA LYS A 101 -29.49 -31.49 22.50
C LYS A 101 -29.88 -32.93 22.17
N SER A 102 -29.01 -33.69 21.51
CA SER A 102 -29.24 -35.12 21.24
C SER A 102 -29.18 -35.97 22.50
N HIS A 103 -28.34 -35.62 23.49
CA HIS A 103 -28.20 -36.39 24.73
C HIS A 103 -29.23 -36.06 25.80
N ARG A 104 -29.90 -34.91 25.71
CA ARG A 104 -30.93 -34.48 26.67
C ARG A 104 -32.35 -34.90 26.29
N SER A 105 -32.49 -35.63 25.18
CA SER A 105 -33.76 -36.08 24.60
C SER A 105 -34.01 -37.59 24.72
N TYR A 106 -33.22 -38.30 25.54
CA TYR A 106 -33.42 -39.69 25.93
C TYR A 106 -33.63 -39.79 27.44
#